data_AF-A0ABD1DJP6-F1
#
_entry.id   AF-A0ABD1DJP6-F1
#
_cell.length_a   1.000
_cell.length_b   1.000
_cell.length_c   1.000
_cell.angle_alpha   90.00
_cell.angle_beta   90.00
_cell.angle_gamma   90.00
#
_symmetry.space_group_name_H-M   'P 1'
#
loop_
_entity.id
_entity.type
_entity.pdbx_description
1 polymer ?
#
loop_
_entity_poly.entity_id
_entity_poly.type
_entity_poly.pdbx_seq_one_letter_code
_entity_poly.pdbx_strand_id
1 'polypeptide(L)'
;MTGDGWLVIQQRVDGSEEFYRSWVDYREGFGDLNREFWLGLERIHQITNSARHELLVEMATFEDKYYYARYSSFEIGNEQENYILKKLGSYSGTAGDSMRAHLGMRFSTYDNDNDRFPSTGCAVKYIGAWWGANLNGKYRENGWLGLGSPMKSLLYVRMMLRYGAPNELLELGRVTPGTYCTRQYDECYRKKCRLQSPNYPGMYPRNVTCYWTIRQKVVPTCKHAMVAISQENEHKALVKR
;
A
#
# COMPACT_ATOMS: atom_id res chain seq x y z
N MET A 1 -11.12 3.68 -0.80
CA MET A 1 -9.72 4.10 -0.54
C MET A 1 -9.70 4.91 0.75
N THR A 2 -8.98 4.47 1.77
CA THR A 2 -8.92 5.09 3.09
C THR A 2 -8.18 6.43 3.01
N GLY A 3 -8.78 7.47 3.58
CA GLY A 3 -8.45 8.88 3.36
C GLY A 3 -7.12 9.39 3.93
N ASP A 4 -6.29 8.52 4.50
CA ASP A 4 -5.22 8.87 5.43
C ASP A 4 -3.80 8.68 4.86
N GLY A 5 -3.66 8.69 3.53
CA GLY A 5 -2.36 8.56 2.85
C GLY A 5 -1.87 7.15 2.59
N TRP A 6 -2.76 6.18 2.73
CA TRP A 6 -2.48 4.77 2.47
C TRP A 6 -2.92 4.41 1.06
N LEU A 7 -1.97 3.98 0.24
CA LEU A 7 -2.23 3.36 -1.05
C LEU A 7 -2.44 1.87 -0.86
N VAL A 8 -3.65 1.38 -1.11
CA VAL A 8 -3.93 -0.06 -1.10
C VAL A 8 -3.29 -0.70 -2.33
N ILE A 9 -2.44 -1.71 -2.11
CA ILE A 9 -1.73 -2.45 -3.16
C ILE A 9 -2.26 -3.87 -3.35
N GLN A 10 -2.94 -4.40 -2.34
CA GLN A 10 -3.61 -5.70 -2.37
C GLN A 10 -4.82 -5.66 -1.45
N GLN A 11 -5.90 -6.31 -1.85
CA GLN A 11 -7.07 -6.48 -1.02
C GLN A 11 -7.77 -7.82 -1.28
N ARG A 12 -8.11 -8.54 -0.20
CA ARG A 12 -8.99 -9.71 -0.16
C ARG A 12 -10.09 -9.48 0.87
N VAL A 13 -11.32 -9.80 0.53
CA VAL A 13 -12.52 -9.54 1.35
C VAL A 13 -13.52 -10.68 1.27
N ASP A 14 -13.73 -11.30 0.10
CA ASP A 14 -14.86 -12.20 -0.13
C ASP A 14 -14.63 -13.33 -1.15
N GLY A 15 -13.46 -13.40 -1.78
CA GLY A 15 -13.13 -14.41 -2.77
C GLY A 15 -13.78 -14.19 -4.13
N SER A 16 -14.21 -12.97 -4.44
CA SER A 16 -14.71 -12.60 -5.77
C SER A 16 -13.66 -12.62 -6.88
N GLU A 17 -12.37 -12.59 -6.52
CA GLU A 17 -11.25 -12.61 -7.46
C GLU A 17 -10.33 -13.83 -7.23
N GLU A 18 -9.87 -14.43 -8.34
CA GLU A 18 -8.94 -15.57 -8.29
C GLU A 18 -7.49 -15.06 -8.23
N PHE A 19 -6.75 -15.45 -7.19
CA PHE A 19 -5.36 -15.06 -6.97
C PHE A 19 -4.36 -16.15 -7.40
N TYR A 20 -4.84 -17.30 -7.86
CA TYR A 20 -4.00 -18.31 -8.51
C TYR A 20 -3.79 -17.93 -9.97
N ARG A 21 -2.88 -16.96 -10.19
CA ARG A 21 -2.67 -16.25 -11.45
C ARG A 21 -1.22 -16.33 -11.95
N SER A 22 -1.05 -16.08 -13.25
CA SER A 22 0.24 -16.20 -13.94
C SER A 22 1.24 -15.12 -13.52
N TRP A 23 2.51 -15.28 -13.89
CA TRP A 23 3.54 -14.24 -13.72
C TRP A 23 3.12 -12.92 -14.35
N VAL A 24 2.59 -12.98 -15.58
CA VAL A 24 2.15 -11.81 -16.34
C VAL A 24 1.03 -11.09 -15.60
N ASP A 25 0.04 -11.82 -15.07
CA ASP A 25 -1.04 -11.22 -14.29
C ASP A 25 -0.52 -10.54 -13.02
N TYR A 26 0.39 -11.19 -12.28
CA TYR A 26 0.99 -10.59 -11.08
C TYR A 26 1.87 -9.39 -11.39
N ARG A 27 2.53 -9.39 -12.54
CA ARG A 27 3.31 -8.25 -13.03
C ARG A 27 2.42 -7.06 -13.33
N GLU A 28 1.37 -7.29 -14.13
CA GLU A 28 0.47 -6.26 -14.65
C GLU A 28 -0.63 -5.86 -13.68
N GLY A 29 -0.93 -6.65 -12.65
CA GLY A 29 -2.06 -6.44 -11.76
C GLY A 29 -3.39 -6.97 -12.31
N PHE A 30 -4.32 -7.25 -11.41
CA PHE A 30 -5.63 -7.83 -11.74
C PHE A 30 -6.67 -7.51 -10.66
N GLY A 31 -7.94 -7.77 -10.97
CA GLY A 31 -9.08 -7.62 -10.07
C GLY A 31 -9.78 -6.26 -10.11
N ASP A 32 -10.72 -6.07 -9.19
CA ASP A 32 -11.54 -4.86 -9.06
C ASP A 32 -11.01 -3.98 -7.91
N LEU A 33 -10.57 -2.77 -8.25
CA LEU A 33 -10.07 -1.78 -7.29
C LEU A 33 -11.09 -1.39 -6.21
N ASN A 34 -12.38 -1.65 -6.43
CA ASN A 34 -13.44 -1.41 -5.45
C ASN A 34 -13.69 -2.61 -4.53
N ARG A 35 -13.09 -3.77 -4.82
CA ARG A 35 -13.37 -5.04 -4.13
C ARG A 35 -12.09 -5.82 -3.83
N GLU A 36 -11.73 -6.80 -4.64
CA GLU A 36 -10.51 -7.61 -4.50
C GLU A 36 -9.58 -7.38 -5.69
N PHE A 37 -8.32 -7.07 -5.42
CA PHE A 37 -7.35 -6.78 -6.46
C PHE A 37 -5.90 -6.95 -6.01
N TRP A 38 -5.02 -7.02 -7.01
CA TRP A 38 -3.58 -6.88 -6.90
C TRP A 38 -3.11 -5.74 -7.82
N LEU A 39 -2.36 -4.78 -7.29
CA LEU A 39 -1.98 -3.57 -8.05
C LEU A 39 -1.02 -3.86 -9.23
N GLY A 40 -0.26 -4.94 -9.15
CA GLY A 40 0.79 -5.30 -10.10
C GLY A 40 2.19 -5.03 -9.55
N LEU A 41 3.09 -6.01 -9.71
CA LEU A 41 4.46 -5.93 -9.20
C LEU A 41 5.24 -4.78 -9.84
N GLU A 42 5.03 -4.51 -11.12
CA GLU A 42 5.75 -3.43 -11.80
C GLU A 42 5.41 -2.07 -11.20
N ARG A 43 4.13 -1.84 -10.89
CA ARG A 43 3.69 -0.61 -10.21
C ARG A 43 4.22 -0.54 -8.79
N ILE A 44 4.15 -1.63 -8.04
CA ILE A 44 4.67 -1.68 -6.67
C ILE A 44 6.18 -1.40 -6.66
N HIS A 45 6.94 -1.93 -7.62
CA HIS A 45 8.36 -1.66 -7.78
C HIS A 45 8.62 -0.17 -8.03
N GLN A 46 7.99 0.42 -9.05
CA GLN A 46 8.16 1.84 -9.37
C GLN A 46 7.85 2.75 -8.18
N ILE A 47 6.77 2.45 -7.45
CA ILE A 47 6.34 3.16 -6.26
C ILE A 47 7.41 3.07 -5.15
N THR A 48 7.80 1.86 -4.79
CA THR A 48 8.69 1.63 -3.64
C THR A 48 10.15 1.98 -3.92
N ASN A 49 10.57 1.96 -5.19
CA ASN A 49 11.91 2.38 -5.61
C ASN A 49 12.05 3.91 -5.72
N SER A 50 10.94 4.62 -6.00
CA SER A 50 10.97 6.08 -6.14
C SER A 50 11.30 6.83 -4.85
N ALA A 51 10.94 6.25 -3.70
CA ALA A 51 11.15 6.82 -2.37
C ALA A 51 10.86 5.79 -1.28
N ARG A 52 11.24 6.13 -0.05
CA ARG A 52 10.89 5.35 1.14
C ARG A 52 9.37 5.27 1.32
N HIS A 53 8.86 4.05 1.42
CA HIS A 53 7.50 3.75 1.80
C HIS A 53 7.49 2.80 2.98
N GLU A 54 6.58 3.00 3.92
CA GLU A 54 6.23 1.98 4.90
C GLU A 54 5.12 1.10 4.38
N LEU A 55 5.04 -0.12 4.91
CA LEU A 55 4.02 -1.10 4.59
C LEU A 55 3.18 -1.41 5.82
N LEU A 56 1.88 -1.44 5.65
CA LEU A 56 0.91 -1.91 6.62
C LEU A 56 0.11 -3.07 6.00
N VAL A 57 0.08 -4.18 6.72
CA VAL A 57 -0.76 -5.34 6.43
C VAL A 57 -1.79 -5.44 7.53
N GLU A 58 -3.05 -5.26 7.20
CA GLU A 58 -4.19 -5.38 8.12
C GLU A 58 -4.98 -6.63 7.79
N MET A 59 -5.43 -7.32 8.82
CA MET A 59 -6.13 -8.60 8.71
C MET A 59 -7.23 -8.66 9.75
N ALA A 60 -8.37 -9.25 9.38
CA ALA A 60 -9.30 -9.76 10.37
C ALA A 60 -9.63 -11.23 10.13
N THR A 61 -9.91 -11.93 11.21
CA THR A 61 -10.37 -13.33 11.17
C THR A 61 -11.90 -13.39 11.19
N PHE A 62 -12.47 -14.55 10.88
CA PHE A 62 -13.90 -14.81 11.05
C PHE A 62 -14.37 -14.83 12.52
N GLU A 63 -13.46 -14.72 13.48
CA GLU A 63 -13.75 -14.54 14.91
C GLU A 63 -13.79 -13.05 15.33
N ASP A 64 -13.89 -12.14 14.35
CA ASP A 64 -13.86 -10.68 14.55
C ASP A 64 -12.60 -10.15 15.25
N LYS A 65 -11.48 -10.88 15.17
CA LYS A 65 -10.20 -10.44 15.71
C LYS A 65 -9.41 -9.67 14.66
N TYR A 66 -8.97 -8.47 15.04
CA TYR A 66 -8.14 -7.61 14.21
C TYR A 66 -6.65 -7.79 14.52
N TYR A 67 -5.84 -7.92 13.47
CA TYR A 67 -4.40 -8.02 13.55
C TYR A 67 -3.75 -7.11 12.51
N TYR A 68 -2.52 -6.65 12.82
CA TYR A 68 -1.73 -5.91 11.84
C TYR A 68 -0.24 -6.21 11.95
N ALA A 69 0.45 -6.05 10.82
CA ALA A 69 1.90 -6.06 10.70
C ALA A 69 2.34 -4.79 9.97
N ARG A 70 3.17 -3.98 10.61
CA ARG A 70 3.66 -2.70 10.08
C ARG A 70 5.18 -2.73 9.98
N TYR A 71 5.69 -2.30 8.85
CA TYR A 71 7.12 -2.25 8.54
C TYR A 71 7.53 -0.85 8.14
N SER A 72 8.53 -0.28 8.83
CA SER A 72 8.94 1.12 8.64
C SER A 72 9.63 1.43 7.30
N SER A 73 9.82 0.41 6.46
CA SER A 73 10.32 0.50 5.09
C SER A 73 9.90 -0.74 4.33
N PHE A 74 9.57 -0.60 3.04
CA PHE A 74 9.26 -1.70 2.13
C PHE A 74 9.73 -1.34 0.72
N GLU A 75 10.51 -2.23 0.10
CA GLU A 75 11.02 -2.05 -1.27
C GLU A 75 11.18 -3.40 -1.96
N ILE A 76 10.75 -3.47 -3.22
CA ILE A 76 10.93 -4.64 -4.08
C ILE A 76 11.82 -4.30 -5.28
N GLY A 77 12.57 -5.29 -5.76
CA GLY A 77 13.41 -5.17 -6.96
C GLY A 77 12.59 -5.06 -8.24
N ASN A 78 13.27 -4.89 -9.37
CA ASN A 78 12.65 -4.86 -10.69
C ASN A 78 12.35 -6.28 -11.22
N GLU A 79 11.81 -6.38 -12.43
CA GLU A 79 11.53 -7.67 -13.07
C GLU A 79 12.79 -8.51 -13.29
N GLN A 80 13.94 -7.90 -13.64
CA GLN A 80 15.21 -8.62 -13.84
C GLN A 80 15.73 -9.25 -12.54
N GLU A 81 15.38 -8.68 -11.39
CA GLU A 81 15.65 -9.20 -10.06
C GLU A 81 14.52 -10.12 -9.55
N ASN A 82 13.55 -10.47 -10.39
CA ASN A 82 12.35 -11.23 -10.07
C ASN A 82 11.59 -10.65 -8.86
N TYR A 83 11.49 -9.32 -8.83
CA TYR A 83 10.78 -8.56 -7.79
C TYR A 83 11.21 -8.94 -6.37
N ILE A 84 12.49 -9.23 -6.15
CA ILE A 84 13.06 -9.59 -4.84
C ILE A 84 12.63 -8.61 -3.74
N LEU A 85 12.25 -9.11 -2.55
CA LEU A 85 12.00 -8.25 -1.39
C LEU A 85 13.33 -7.64 -0.92
N LYS A 86 13.65 -6.43 -1.40
CA LYS A 86 14.94 -5.76 -1.19
C LYS A 86 15.10 -5.19 0.20
N LYS A 87 14.07 -4.51 0.70
CA LYS A 87 14.13 -3.81 1.99
C LYS A 87 12.87 -4.06 2.79
N LEU A 88 13.08 -4.35 4.07
CA LEU A 88 12.02 -4.46 5.06
C LEU A 88 12.50 -3.81 6.37
N GLY A 89 11.87 -2.70 6.73
CA GLY A 89 12.22 -1.90 7.91
C GLY A 89 11.88 -2.59 9.23
N SER A 90 12.02 -1.87 10.34
CA SER A 90 11.61 -2.36 11.66
C SER A 90 10.13 -2.75 11.69
N TYR A 91 9.85 -3.87 12.36
CA TYR A 91 8.51 -4.40 12.55
C TYR A 91 7.83 -3.78 13.77
N SER A 92 6.52 -3.59 13.67
CA SER A 92 5.62 -3.35 14.81
C SER A 92 4.25 -3.93 14.47
N GLY A 93 3.55 -4.50 15.44
CA GLY A 93 2.23 -5.06 15.19
C GLY A 93 1.83 -6.16 16.16
N THR A 94 0.63 -6.67 15.94
CA THR A 94 0.00 -7.74 16.73
C THR A 94 -0.04 -9.07 15.99
N ALA A 95 0.29 -9.09 14.69
CA ALA A 95 0.21 -10.28 13.85
C ALA A 95 1.44 -11.19 13.88
N GLY A 96 2.53 -10.81 14.56
CA GLY A 96 3.85 -11.43 14.41
C GLY A 96 4.60 -11.03 13.12
N ASP A 97 5.93 -11.05 13.16
CA ASP A 97 6.81 -10.66 12.04
C ASP A 97 7.05 -11.82 11.06
N SER A 98 6.03 -12.21 10.30
CA SER A 98 6.15 -13.30 9.33
C SER A 98 6.89 -12.92 8.05
N MET A 99 7.01 -11.63 7.70
CA MET A 99 7.71 -11.25 6.47
C MET A 99 9.21 -11.16 6.61
N ARG A 100 9.75 -11.06 7.84
CA ARG A 100 11.21 -11.01 8.05
C ARG A 100 11.94 -12.19 7.42
N ALA A 101 11.39 -13.39 7.56
CA ALA A 101 11.96 -14.62 6.99
C ALA A 101 12.05 -14.60 5.47
N HIS A 102 11.32 -13.69 4.83
CA HIS A 102 11.21 -13.57 3.38
C HIS A 102 12.04 -12.42 2.80
N LEU A 103 12.76 -11.66 3.63
CA LEU A 103 13.67 -10.63 3.17
C LEU A 103 14.76 -11.26 2.28
N GLY A 104 14.92 -10.72 1.06
CA GLY A 104 15.84 -11.26 0.06
C GLY A 104 15.30 -12.46 -0.74
N MET A 105 14.04 -12.86 -0.55
CA MET A 105 13.39 -13.84 -1.41
C MET A 105 12.83 -13.18 -2.68
N ARG A 106 12.84 -13.93 -3.79
CA ARG A 106 12.23 -13.54 -5.07
C ARG A 106 10.73 -13.82 -5.05
N PHE A 107 9.99 -13.14 -5.91
CA PHE A 107 8.57 -13.42 -6.11
C PHE A 107 8.41 -14.68 -6.98
N SER A 108 7.44 -15.53 -6.67
CA SER A 108 7.13 -16.73 -7.45
C SER A 108 5.64 -16.83 -7.70
N THR A 109 5.26 -17.27 -8.90
CA THR A 109 3.89 -17.64 -9.31
C THR A 109 3.83 -19.14 -9.62
N TYR A 110 2.66 -19.67 -9.99
CA TYR A 110 2.55 -21.10 -10.31
C TYR A 110 3.32 -21.50 -11.57
N ASP A 111 3.49 -20.56 -12.50
CA ASP A 111 4.15 -20.72 -13.80
C ASP A 111 5.58 -20.15 -13.83
N ASN A 112 6.02 -19.50 -12.74
CA ASN A 112 7.38 -18.97 -12.63
C ASN A 112 7.91 -19.16 -11.20
N ASP A 113 8.52 -20.31 -10.96
CA ASP A 113 9.07 -20.68 -9.65
C ASP A 113 10.49 -20.13 -9.47
N ASN A 114 10.61 -19.09 -8.66
CA ASN A 114 11.87 -18.47 -8.27
C ASN A 114 12.27 -18.81 -6.82
N ASP A 115 11.64 -19.81 -6.19
CA ASP A 115 11.95 -20.18 -4.82
C ASP A 115 13.28 -20.97 -4.71
N ARG A 116 13.82 -21.08 -3.49
CA ARG A 116 15.11 -21.75 -3.24
C ARG A 116 15.00 -23.27 -3.15
N PHE A 117 13.81 -23.86 -3.33
CA PHE A 117 13.54 -25.26 -3.02
C PHE A 117 12.99 -26.04 -4.23
N PRO A 118 13.86 -26.65 -5.05
CA PRO A 118 13.51 -27.26 -6.34
C PRO A 118 12.59 -28.50 -6.28
N SER A 119 12.12 -28.93 -5.11
CA SER A 119 11.30 -30.15 -4.96
C SER A 119 9.87 -29.92 -4.50
N THR A 120 9.45 -28.70 -4.14
CA THR A 120 8.03 -28.39 -3.86
C THR A 120 7.82 -26.87 -3.90
N GLY A 121 7.56 -26.32 -5.09
CA GLY A 121 7.30 -24.89 -5.28
C GLY A 121 6.26 -24.38 -4.29
N CYS A 122 6.64 -23.40 -3.46
CA CYS A 122 5.79 -22.86 -2.40
C CYS A 122 4.49 -22.26 -2.95
N ALA A 123 4.52 -21.73 -4.18
CA ALA A 123 3.34 -21.22 -4.87
C ALA A 123 2.31 -22.32 -5.18
N VAL A 124 2.76 -23.54 -5.48
CA VAL A 124 1.92 -24.72 -5.75
C VAL A 124 1.39 -25.31 -4.45
N LYS A 125 2.22 -25.33 -3.39
CA LYS A 125 1.85 -25.90 -2.09
C LYS A 125 0.88 -25.01 -1.29
N TYR A 126 0.90 -23.69 -1.48
CA TYR A 126 0.06 -22.74 -0.75
C TYR A 126 -1.01 -22.06 -1.62
N ILE A 127 -1.11 -22.39 -2.92
CA ILE A 127 -2.13 -21.87 -3.86
C ILE A 127 -2.18 -20.34 -3.86
N GLY A 128 -1.02 -19.70 -4.01
CA GLY A 128 -0.90 -18.24 -4.01
C GLY A 128 0.51 -17.76 -4.33
N ALA A 129 0.63 -16.63 -5.04
CA ALA A 129 1.93 -16.05 -5.39
C ALA A 129 2.41 -15.10 -4.30
N TRP A 130 3.61 -15.30 -3.75
CA TRP A 130 4.16 -14.42 -2.72
C TRP A 130 5.68 -14.52 -2.66
N TRP A 131 6.29 -13.63 -1.89
CA TRP A 131 7.61 -13.86 -1.28
C TRP A 131 7.53 -14.94 -0.18
N GLY A 132 6.90 -16.10 -0.40
CA GLY A 132 6.88 -17.23 0.56
C GLY A 132 5.86 -17.24 1.71
N ALA A 133 4.81 -16.40 1.71
CA ALA A 133 3.75 -16.35 2.73
C ALA A 133 2.35 -16.31 2.09
N ASN A 134 1.37 -16.97 2.71
CA ASN A 134 0.10 -17.34 2.07
C ASN A 134 -0.97 -16.23 2.03
N LEU A 135 -0.59 -14.95 1.85
CA LEU A 135 -1.56 -13.85 1.79
C LEU A 135 -2.32 -13.79 0.46
N ASN A 136 -1.72 -14.30 -0.60
CA ASN A 136 -2.34 -14.47 -1.92
C ASN A 136 -2.93 -15.87 -2.13
N GLY A 137 -3.06 -16.64 -1.05
CA GLY A 137 -3.67 -17.97 -1.04
C GLY A 137 -5.12 -18.00 -1.52
N LYS A 138 -5.65 -19.22 -1.72
CA LYS A 138 -7.09 -19.45 -1.90
C LYS A 138 -7.89 -18.84 -0.73
N TYR A 139 -8.92 -18.07 -1.05
CA TYR A 139 -9.76 -17.42 -0.03
C TYR A 139 -10.40 -18.48 0.89
N ARG A 140 -10.43 -18.23 2.21
CA ARG A 140 -10.76 -19.19 3.30
C ARG A 140 -9.71 -20.27 3.61
N GLU A 141 -8.66 -20.38 2.81
CA GLU A 141 -7.47 -21.21 3.07
C GLU A 141 -6.19 -20.36 3.18
N ASN A 142 -6.33 -19.03 3.01
CA ASN A 142 -5.29 -18.04 3.19
C ASN A 142 -5.08 -17.75 4.67
N GLY A 143 -3.83 -17.51 5.05
CA GLY A 143 -3.50 -17.28 6.46
C GLY A 143 -2.15 -16.60 6.62
N TRP A 144 -1.93 -16.10 7.83
CA TRP A 144 -0.69 -15.46 8.22
C TRP A 144 -0.02 -16.30 9.31
N LEU A 145 1.22 -16.74 9.04
CA LEU A 145 1.95 -17.68 9.92
C LEU A 145 2.08 -17.16 11.36
N GLY A 146 2.19 -15.84 11.54
CA GLY A 146 2.32 -15.22 12.85
C GLY A 146 1.03 -15.23 13.70
N LEU A 147 -0.11 -15.66 13.15
CA LEU A 147 -1.36 -15.85 13.90
C LEU A 147 -1.46 -17.21 14.61
N GLY A 148 -0.41 -18.04 14.51
CA GLY A 148 -0.33 -19.33 15.16
C GLY A 148 -0.86 -20.50 14.31
N SER A 149 -0.71 -21.71 14.84
CA SER A 149 -1.20 -22.96 14.23
C SER A 149 -2.44 -23.48 14.98
N PRO A 150 -3.49 -23.95 14.28
CA PRO A 150 -3.66 -23.94 12.81
C PRO A 150 -3.83 -22.51 12.27
N MET A 151 -3.39 -22.26 11.02
CA MET A 151 -3.55 -20.97 10.36
C MET A 151 -5.04 -20.59 10.32
N LYS A 152 -5.39 -19.47 10.95
CA LYS A 152 -6.77 -18.97 10.92
C LYS A 152 -7.08 -18.38 9.55
N SER A 153 -8.19 -18.81 8.95
CA SER A 153 -8.72 -18.20 7.74
C SER A 153 -8.99 -16.72 7.96
N LEU A 154 -8.50 -15.90 7.04
CA LEU A 154 -8.69 -14.46 7.10
C LEU A 154 -10.02 -14.09 6.45
N LEU A 155 -10.87 -13.37 7.18
CA LEU A 155 -12.08 -12.75 6.66
C LEU A 155 -11.74 -11.68 5.64
N TYR A 156 -10.76 -10.82 5.98
CA TYR A 156 -10.17 -9.88 5.03
C TYR A 156 -8.67 -9.74 5.27
N VAL A 157 -7.94 -9.40 4.20
CA VAL A 157 -6.57 -8.89 4.28
C VAL A 157 -6.43 -7.70 3.35
N ARG A 158 -5.68 -6.69 3.80
CA ARG A 158 -5.35 -5.52 3.00
C ARG A 158 -3.89 -5.15 3.21
N MET A 159 -3.20 -4.89 2.11
CA MET A 159 -1.84 -4.38 2.13
C MET A 159 -1.80 -2.97 1.59
N MET A 160 -1.11 -2.10 2.31
CA MET A 160 -1.11 -0.67 2.04
C MET A 160 0.27 -0.07 2.20
N LEU A 161 0.63 0.83 1.28
CA LEU A 161 1.86 1.60 1.34
C LEU A 161 1.55 3.03 1.78
N ARG A 162 2.40 3.60 2.63
CA ARG A 162 2.40 5.03 2.93
C ARG A 162 3.76 5.62 2.63
N TYR A 163 3.77 6.73 1.89
CA TYR A 163 4.99 7.46 1.57
C TYR A 163 5.61 8.09 2.82
N GLY A 164 6.92 8.02 2.96
CA GLY A 164 7.67 8.65 4.05
C GLY A 164 7.98 7.74 5.24
N ALA A 165 8.58 8.31 6.28
CA ALA A 165 8.90 7.60 7.51
C ALA A 165 7.67 7.51 8.44
N PRO A 166 7.54 6.45 9.27
CA PRO A 166 6.39 6.29 10.17
C PRO A 166 6.13 7.49 11.10
N ASN A 167 7.19 8.16 11.53
CA ASN A 167 7.17 9.28 12.48
C ASN A 167 6.95 10.64 11.81
N GLU A 168 7.01 10.69 10.48
CA GLU A 168 6.62 11.87 9.73
C GLU A 168 5.12 11.76 9.44
N LEU A 169 4.31 12.25 10.38
CA LEU A 169 2.88 12.45 10.14
C LEU A 169 2.74 13.50 9.04
N LEU A 170 2.70 13.04 7.80
CA LEU A 170 2.38 13.87 6.66
C LEU A 170 0.93 14.32 6.81
N GLU A 171 0.72 15.61 7.00
CA GLU A 171 -0.61 16.19 6.92
C GLU A 171 -1.05 16.20 5.46
N LEU A 172 -1.95 15.29 5.12
CA LEU A 172 -2.47 15.05 3.77
C LEU A 172 -3.85 15.68 3.54
N GLY A 173 -4.32 16.46 4.53
CA GLY A 173 -5.61 17.11 4.52
C GLY A 173 -6.76 16.13 4.69
N ARG A 174 -7.92 16.66 5.08
CA ARG A 174 -9.16 15.90 5.25
C ARG A 174 -9.79 15.62 3.89
N VAL A 175 -10.24 14.39 3.65
CA VAL A 175 -11.00 14.05 2.44
C VAL A 175 -12.32 14.81 2.43
N THR A 176 -12.64 15.44 1.30
CA THR A 176 -13.97 16.04 1.13
C THR A 176 -14.97 14.92 0.82
N PRO A 177 -16.05 14.77 1.62
CA PRO A 177 -17.06 13.74 1.40
C PRO A 177 -17.60 13.77 -0.04
N GLY A 178 -17.82 12.60 -0.63
CA GLY A 178 -18.33 12.47 -2.01
C GLY A 178 -17.31 12.76 -3.11
N THR A 179 -16.05 13.03 -2.79
CA THR A 179 -14.98 13.25 -3.78
C THR A 179 -13.95 12.12 -3.74
N TYR A 180 -13.34 11.83 -4.88
CA TYR A 180 -12.29 10.81 -4.97
C TYR A 180 -10.99 11.25 -4.26
N CYS A 181 -10.59 12.50 -4.47
CA CYS A 181 -9.26 13.00 -4.11
C CYS A 181 -9.25 14.46 -3.66
N THR A 182 -10.41 15.10 -3.49
CA THR A 182 -10.41 16.48 -2.98
C THR A 182 -10.01 16.48 -1.52
N ARG A 183 -9.11 17.39 -1.14
CA ARG A 183 -8.53 17.49 0.20
C ARG A 183 -8.68 18.89 0.77
N GLN A 184 -8.99 18.99 2.06
CA GLN A 184 -9.06 20.23 2.81
C GLN A 184 -7.96 20.29 3.87
N TYR A 185 -7.19 21.37 3.84
CA TYR A 185 -6.14 21.67 4.78
C TYR A 185 -6.53 22.91 5.57
N ASP A 186 -6.40 22.86 6.88
CA ASP A 186 -6.73 23.99 7.76
C ASP A 186 -5.52 24.35 8.62
N GLU A 187 -5.30 25.65 8.82
CA GLU A 187 -4.30 26.19 9.76
C GLU A 187 -2.85 25.77 9.43
N CYS A 188 -2.48 25.75 8.15
CA CYS A 188 -1.14 25.34 7.68
C CYS A 188 0.04 26.21 8.19
N TYR A 189 -0.25 27.35 8.82
CA TYR A 189 0.76 28.16 9.51
C TYR A 189 1.12 27.59 10.89
N ARG A 190 0.24 26.79 11.52
CA ARG A 190 0.52 26.11 12.80
C ARG A 190 1.28 24.81 12.59
N LYS A 191 1.00 24.12 11.48
CA LYS A 191 1.63 22.87 11.08
C LYS A 191 1.89 22.90 9.58
N LYS A 192 3.13 22.63 9.16
CA LYS A 192 3.49 22.67 7.74
C LYS A 192 2.66 21.62 6.98
N CYS A 193 1.70 22.06 6.18
CA CYS A 193 0.93 21.19 5.31
C CYS A 193 1.78 20.74 4.13
N ARG A 194 1.73 19.45 3.79
CA ARG A 194 2.35 18.95 2.56
C ARG A 194 1.25 18.62 1.57
N LEU A 195 1.18 19.44 0.52
CA LEU A 195 0.29 19.17 -0.61
C LEU A 195 0.88 17.98 -1.38
N GLN A 196 0.29 16.82 -1.18
CA GLN A 196 0.61 15.61 -1.91
C GLN A 196 -0.62 15.17 -2.68
N SER A 197 -0.40 14.62 -3.87
CA SER A 197 -1.43 13.86 -4.58
C SER A 197 -1.94 12.76 -3.64
N PRO A 198 -3.26 12.70 -3.35
CA PRO A 198 -3.83 11.67 -2.49
C PRO A 198 -3.45 10.24 -2.84
N ASN A 199 -3.15 10.01 -4.12
CA ASN A 199 -2.76 8.70 -4.61
C ASN A 199 -1.26 8.58 -4.80
N TYR A 200 -0.45 9.64 -4.63
CA TYR A 200 0.99 9.59 -4.89
C TYR A 200 1.67 8.50 -4.05
N PRO A 201 2.55 7.68 -4.65
CA PRO A 201 2.97 7.66 -6.07
C PRO A 201 2.08 6.81 -7.00
N GLY A 202 0.98 6.27 -6.52
CA GLY A 202 -0.04 5.55 -7.28
C GLY A 202 -0.82 6.39 -8.31
N MET A 203 -1.73 5.71 -8.99
CA MET A 203 -2.39 6.21 -10.21
C MET A 203 -3.78 6.80 -9.95
N TYR A 204 -4.21 7.69 -10.85
CA TYR A 204 -5.57 8.22 -10.89
C TYR A 204 -6.38 7.53 -11.99
N PRO A 205 -7.69 7.27 -11.76
CA PRO A 205 -8.61 6.95 -12.83
C PRO A 205 -8.61 8.09 -13.86
N ARG A 206 -8.84 7.76 -15.13
CA ARG A 206 -8.99 8.78 -16.17
C ARG A 206 -10.18 9.69 -15.82
N ASN A 207 -10.08 10.97 -16.17
CA ASN A 207 -11.12 11.98 -15.99
C ASN A 207 -11.48 12.33 -14.53
N VAL A 208 -10.55 12.12 -13.59
CA VAL A 208 -10.70 12.59 -12.21
C VAL A 208 -9.99 13.92 -12.03
N THR A 209 -10.72 14.94 -11.59
CA THR A 209 -10.16 16.23 -11.16
C THR A 209 -10.18 16.32 -9.64
N CYS A 210 -9.01 16.57 -9.04
CA CYS A 210 -8.83 16.72 -7.60
C CYS A 210 -8.61 18.19 -7.26
N TYR A 211 -9.23 18.67 -6.18
CA TYR A 211 -8.97 20.01 -5.66
C TYR A 211 -8.27 19.93 -4.30
N TRP A 212 -7.33 20.84 -4.05
CA TRP A 212 -6.80 21.09 -2.71
C TRP A 212 -7.34 22.43 -2.22
N THR A 213 -8.05 22.42 -1.09
CA THR A 213 -8.55 23.63 -0.45
C THR A 213 -7.70 23.92 0.78
N ILE A 214 -7.02 25.07 0.80
CA ILE A 214 -6.21 25.52 1.94
C ILE A 214 -6.98 26.65 2.64
N ARG A 215 -7.32 26.47 3.91
CA ARG A 215 -8.12 27.43 4.69
C ARG A 215 -7.40 27.89 5.95
N GLN A 216 -7.60 29.16 6.26
CA GLN A 216 -7.27 29.74 7.56
C GLN A 216 -8.59 30.11 8.23
N LYS A 217 -8.92 29.42 9.32
CA LYS A 217 -10.18 29.57 10.07
C LYS A 217 -10.21 30.86 10.87
N VAL A 218 -9.07 31.29 11.38
CA VAL A 218 -8.95 32.51 12.18
C VAL A 218 -8.00 33.47 11.51
N VAL A 219 -8.55 34.58 11.03
CA VAL A 219 -7.79 35.72 10.53
C VAL A 219 -7.92 36.85 11.57
N PRO A 220 -6.81 37.32 12.17
CA PRO A 220 -6.86 38.43 13.11
C PRO A 220 -7.49 39.68 12.46
N THR A 221 -8.18 40.48 13.26
CA THR A 221 -8.73 41.78 12.84
C THR A 221 -7.63 42.65 12.23
N CYS A 222 -7.95 43.33 11.13
CA CYS A 222 -7.03 44.17 10.35
C CYS A 222 -5.86 43.43 9.67
N LYS A 223 -5.93 42.10 9.51
CA LYS A 223 -4.96 41.33 8.70
C LYS A 223 -5.65 40.64 7.53
N HIS A 224 -4.87 40.36 6.48
CA HIS A 224 -5.28 39.50 5.37
C HIS A 224 -4.56 38.16 5.49
N ALA A 225 -5.27 37.06 5.23
CA ALA A 225 -4.64 35.75 5.10
C ALA A 225 -3.88 35.69 3.78
N MET A 226 -2.59 35.35 3.83
CA MET A 226 -1.78 35.07 2.65
C MET A 226 -1.42 33.59 2.63
N VAL A 227 -1.64 32.93 1.49
CA VAL A 227 -1.23 31.54 1.27
C VAL A 227 -0.10 31.54 0.26
N ALA A 228 1.09 31.13 0.70
CA ALA A 228 2.24 30.90 -0.16
C ALA A 228 2.35 29.40 -0.45
N ILE A 229 2.47 29.04 -1.72
CA ILE A 229 2.71 27.66 -2.17
C ILE A 229 4.12 27.60 -2.73
N SER A 230 4.94 26.71 -2.17
CA SER A 230 6.30 26.42 -2.63
C SER A 230 6.41 24.94 -3.04
N GLN A 231 7.12 24.66 -4.13
CA GLN A 231 7.48 23.32 -4.52
C GLN A 231 8.99 23.13 -4.45
N GLU A 232 9.44 21.96 -3.97
CA GLU A 232 10.87 21.63 -3.92
C GLU A 232 11.43 21.20 -5.28
N ASN A 233 10.56 20.80 -6.21
CA ASN A 233 10.93 20.28 -7.52
C ASN A 233 10.00 20.86 -8.59
N GLU A 234 10.53 21.68 -9.50
CA GLU A 234 9.76 22.46 -10.49
C GLU A 234 8.91 21.60 -11.45
N HIS A 235 9.27 20.34 -11.66
CA HIS A 235 8.58 19.42 -12.57
C HIS A 235 7.39 18.68 -11.93
N LYS A 236 7.14 18.84 -10.63
CA LYS A 236 6.12 18.03 -9.91
C LYS A 236 4.74 18.68 -9.83
N ALA A 237 4.64 19.99 -9.99
CA ALA A 237 3.35 20.68 -10.03
C ALA A 237 3.39 21.93 -10.92
N LEU A 238 2.41 22.05 -11.82
CA LEU A 238 2.13 23.29 -12.53
C LEU A 238 1.31 24.22 -11.62
N VAL A 239 1.99 25.16 -10.97
CA VAL A 239 1.34 26.23 -10.19
C VAL A 239 1.05 27.38 -11.14
N LYS A 240 -0.17 27.46 -11.68
CA LYS A 240 -0.65 28.67 -12.38
C LYS A 240 -0.96 29.73 -11.32
N ARG A 241 -0.23 30.85 -11.36
CA ARG A 241 -0.50 32.04 -10.56
C ARG A 241 -1.58 32.89 -11.22
#